data_AF-A0A3D5DWK8-F1
#
_entry.id   AF-A0A3D5DWK8-F1
#
_cell.length_a   1.000
_cell.length_b   1.000
_cell.length_c   1.000
_cell.angle_alpha   90.00
_cell.angle_beta   90.00
_cell.angle_gamma   90.00
#
_symmetry.space_group_name_H-M   'P 1'
#
loop_
_entity.id
_entity.type
_entity.pdbx_description
1 polymer ?
#
loop_
_entity_poly.entity_id
_entity_poly.type
_entity_poly.pdbx_seq_one_letter_code
_entity_poly.pdbx_strand_id
1 'polypeptide(L)'
;MATGPRRDPPSGADLACSYLYRLISPGSDLSYWRPARTLASFTGANLGQFPSTRRLEQVWLAIHRADATAPGPRLPDAAPFAVFLTLQYPGTKTAAADPELVKALIDGATAAFHAHGDRAGLPEIALRVAANVGEQPKAITQMLADDRNAVLGVPRRLLYLRGTGVQWMPGDHMCMAGQVLCEAATADTWTLSGEILALEPRPQAARSRRSTSCRSLVVILLVSAISSCLLAVGSAWQLW
;
A
#
# COMPACT_ATOMS: atom_id res chain seq x y z
N MET A 1 -28.87 17.45 7.83
CA MET A 1 -27.71 16.81 7.17
C MET A 1 -26.52 17.74 7.32
N ALA A 2 -25.59 17.45 8.24
CA ALA A 2 -24.48 18.35 8.54
C ALA A 2 -23.33 18.09 7.56
N THR A 3 -23.08 19.05 6.67
CA THR A 3 -21.90 19.10 5.81
C THR A 3 -20.66 19.30 6.68
N GLY A 4 -19.77 18.31 6.72
CA GLY A 4 -18.49 18.41 7.42
C GLY A 4 -17.62 19.55 6.88
N PRO A 5 -16.63 20.01 7.65
CA PRO A 5 -15.84 21.20 7.30
C PRO A 5 -15.08 21.00 5.99
N ARG A 6 -15.27 21.96 5.07
CA ARG A 6 -14.51 22.14 3.84
C ARG A 6 -13.04 22.38 4.20
N ARG A 7 -12.13 21.66 3.56
CA ARG A 7 -10.68 21.80 3.78
C ARG A 7 -10.05 22.48 2.59
N ASP A 8 -9.53 23.68 2.82
CA ASP A 8 -8.80 24.45 1.82
C ASP A 8 -7.40 23.86 1.59
N PRO A 9 -6.83 24.03 0.38
CA PRO A 9 -5.49 23.55 0.08
C PRO A 9 -4.41 24.34 0.86
N PRO A 10 -3.29 23.70 1.25
CA PRO A 10 -2.24 24.31 2.08
C PRO A 10 -1.34 25.33 1.34
N SER A 11 -0.63 26.15 2.13
CA SER A 11 -0.02 27.45 1.79
C SER A 11 1.41 27.43 1.20
N GLY A 12 1.91 26.30 0.69
CA GLY A 12 3.18 26.27 -0.06
C GLY A 12 4.47 26.50 0.75
N ALA A 13 4.48 26.21 2.06
CA ALA A 13 5.73 26.07 2.81
C ALA A 13 6.32 24.65 2.57
N ASP A 14 7.64 24.51 2.61
CA ASP A 14 8.31 23.21 2.71
C ASP A 14 7.85 22.53 4.00
N LEU A 15 6.97 21.55 3.85
CA LEU A 15 6.44 20.76 4.95
C LEU A 15 6.88 19.33 4.76
N ALA A 16 7.24 18.69 5.88
CA ALA A 16 7.48 17.25 5.91
C ALA A 16 6.29 16.51 5.27
N CYS A 17 6.57 15.57 4.35
CA CYS A 17 5.55 14.70 3.77
C CYS A 17 4.68 14.11 4.90
N SER A 18 3.37 14.26 4.79
CA SER A 18 2.42 13.73 5.78
C SER A 18 1.45 12.77 5.11
N TYR A 19 1.29 11.60 5.73
CA TYR A 19 0.25 10.64 5.38
C TYR A 19 -0.99 10.94 6.21
N LEU A 20 -2.16 10.95 5.57
CA LEU A 20 -3.43 11.10 6.27
C LEU A 20 -4.19 9.77 6.25
N TYR A 21 -4.33 9.17 7.43
CA TYR A 21 -5.17 7.99 7.65
C TYR A 21 -6.53 8.42 8.17
N ARG A 22 -7.61 7.89 7.58
CA ARG A 22 -8.99 8.17 8.03
C ARG A 22 -9.91 6.99 7.79
N LEU A 23 -10.84 6.77 8.71
CA LEU A 23 -12.00 5.90 8.51
C LEU A 23 -13.03 6.53 7.55
N ILE A 24 -13.40 5.83 6.48
CA ILE A 24 -14.41 6.26 5.51
C ILE A 24 -15.41 5.15 5.18
N SER A 25 -16.45 5.46 4.40
CA SER A 25 -17.36 4.45 3.84
C SER A 25 -16.75 3.80 2.59
N PRO A 26 -16.90 2.49 2.34
CA PRO A 26 -16.23 1.79 1.24
C PRO A 26 -16.40 2.44 -0.14
N GLY A 27 -17.62 2.89 -0.45
CA GLY A 27 -17.94 3.52 -1.73
C GLY A 27 -17.59 5.01 -1.83
N SER A 28 -16.73 5.54 -0.96
CA SER A 28 -16.36 6.96 -1.01
C SER A 28 -15.37 7.22 -2.14
N ASP A 29 -15.62 8.29 -2.89
CA ASP A 29 -14.76 8.73 -3.98
C ASP A 29 -13.42 9.32 -3.50
N LEU A 30 -12.39 9.15 -4.33
CA LEU A 30 -11.13 9.88 -4.21
C LEU A 30 -11.35 11.37 -4.48
N SER A 31 -10.98 12.24 -3.53
CA SER A 31 -11.34 13.66 -3.57
C SER A 31 -10.63 14.46 -4.67
N TYR A 32 -9.35 14.17 -4.94
CA TYR A 32 -8.51 14.94 -5.86
C TYR A 32 -8.10 14.16 -7.12
N TRP A 33 -8.27 12.85 -7.08
CA TRP A 33 -7.79 11.92 -8.09
C TRP A 33 -8.97 11.15 -8.66
N ARG A 34 -8.84 10.71 -9.91
CA ARG A 34 -9.71 9.70 -10.48
C ARG A 34 -8.85 8.51 -10.92
N PRO A 35 -9.30 7.27 -10.70
CA PRO A 35 -8.70 6.12 -11.36
C PRO A 35 -8.74 6.31 -12.87
N ALA A 36 -7.61 6.11 -13.52
CA ALA A 36 -7.48 6.20 -14.97
C ALA A 36 -7.54 4.81 -15.61
N ARG A 37 -6.79 3.85 -15.06
CA ARG A 37 -6.77 2.44 -15.49
C ARG A 37 -6.21 1.53 -14.40
N THR A 38 -6.55 0.25 -14.46
CA THR A 38 -5.90 -0.80 -13.66
C THR A 38 -4.51 -1.09 -14.20
N LEU A 39 -3.53 -1.12 -13.30
CA LEU A 39 -2.15 -1.48 -13.59
C LEU A 39 -1.90 -2.95 -13.25
N ALA A 40 -2.35 -3.37 -12.07
CA ALA A 40 -2.25 -4.73 -11.62
C ALA A 40 -3.41 -5.11 -10.68
N SER A 41 -3.68 -6.41 -10.59
CA SER A 41 -4.64 -6.97 -9.65
C SER A 41 -4.18 -8.33 -9.14
N PHE A 42 -4.60 -8.70 -7.94
CA PHE A 42 -4.33 -10.01 -7.36
C PHE A 42 -5.45 -10.39 -6.39
N THR A 43 -5.69 -11.69 -6.24
CA THR A 43 -6.74 -12.22 -5.37
C THR A 43 -6.22 -13.35 -4.52
N GLY A 44 -6.64 -13.39 -3.25
CA GLY A 44 -6.38 -14.53 -2.37
C GLY A 44 -4.90 -14.76 -2.05
N ALA A 45 -4.06 -13.72 -2.06
CA ALA A 45 -2.68 -13.83 -1.63
C ALA A 45 -2.63 -14.30 -0.18
N ASN A 46 -2.09 -15.49 0.05
CA ASN A 46 -2.11 -16.14 1.36
C ASN A 46 -1.03 -15.54 2.26
N LEU A 47 -1.45 -14.77 3.26
CA LEU A 47 -0.58 -14.21 4.28
C LEU A 47 -0.33 -15.22 5.43
N GLY A 48 -1.10 -16.30 5.54
CA GLY A 48 -0.93 -17.31 6.60
C GLY A 48 -1.15 -16.73 8.00
N GLN A 49 -0.20 -16.98 8.91
CA GLN A 49 -0.14 -16.27 10.18
C GLN A 49 0.49 -14.90 9.95
N PHE A 50 -0.24 -13.81 10.22
CA PHE A 50 0.18 -12.44 9.89
C PHE A 50 0.53 -11.63 11.17
N PRO A 51 1.73 -11.85 11.76
CA PRO A 51 2.16 -11.12 12.94
C PRO A 51 2.38 -9.63 12.66
N SER A 52 2.58 -8.82 13.71
CA SER A 52 2.91 -7.40 13.57
C SER A 52 4.31 -7.16 13.01
N THR A 53 5.23 -8.08 13.25
CA THR A 53 6.59 -8.02 12.73
C THR A 53 6.63 -8.48 11.27
N ARG A 54 7.48 -7.86 10.45
CA ARG A 54 7.76 -8.28 9.05
C ARG A 54 6.55 -8.32 8.10
N ARG A 55 5.49 -7.56 8.40
CA ARG A 55 4.26 -7.52 7.59
C ARG A 55 4.51 -7.15 6.13
N LEU A 56 5.38 -6.17 5.88
CA LEU A 56 5.73 -5.73 4.53
C LEU A 56 6.30 -6.89 3.72
N GLU A 57 7.32 -7.57 4.25
CA GLU A 57 7.99 -8.68 3.57
C GLU A 57 7.03 -9.84 3.31
N GLN A 58 6.13 -10.11 4.24
CA GLN A 58 5.13 -11.16 4.12
C GLN A 58 4.07 -10.84 3.06
N VAL A 59 3.61 -9.58 2.99
CA VAL A 59 2.68 -9.11 1.95
C VAL A 59 3.35 -9.20 0.59
N TRP A 60 4.58 -8.70 0.47
CA TRP A 60 5.37 -8.77 -0.75
C TRP A 60 5.50 -10.21 -1.26
N LEU A 61 5.88 -11.14 -0.38
CA LEU A 61 6.05 -12.55 -0.73
C LEU A 61 4.73 -13.21 -1.11
N ALA A 62 3.65 -12.93 -0.36
CA ALA A 62 2.33 -13.51 -0.63
C ALA A 62 1.80 -13.08 -2.00
N ILE A 63 2.01 -11.83 -2.40
CA ILE A 63 1.60 -11.32 -3.72
C ILE A 63 2.42 -11.98 -4.84
N HIS A 64 3.74 -12.14 -4.67
CA HIS A 64 4.57 -12.85 -5.67
C HIS A 64 4.22 -14.34 -5.82
N ARG A 65 3.63 -14.96 -4.80
CA ARG A 65 3.13 -16.33 -4.84
C ARG A 65 1.69 -16.42 -5.37
N ALA A 66 0.95 -15.32 -5.38
CA ALA A 66 -0.38 -15.25 -5.95
C ALA A 66 -0.31 -15.13 -7.47
N ASP A 67 -1.39 -15.51 -8.16
CA ASP A 67 -1.52 -15.31 -9.61
C ASP A 67 -1.86 -13.83 -9.91
N ALA A 68 -0.90 -12.95 -9.60
CA ALA A 68 -1.04 -11.52 -9.82
C ALA A 68 -0.95 -11.19 -11.31
N THR A 69 -1.93 -10.44 -11.79
CA THR A 69 -2.00 -10.00 -13.19
C THR A 69 -1.58 -8.55 -13.31
N ALA A 70 -0.80 -8.25 -14.34
CA ALA A 70 -0.32 -6.91 -14.68
C ALA A 70 -0.69 -6.58 -16.14
N PRO A 71 -1.96 -6.32 -16.45
CA PRO A 71 -2.42 -6.14 -17.83
C PRO A 71 -2.00 -4.80 -18.45
N GLY A 72 -1.64 -3.81 -17.62
CA GLY A 72 -1.33 -2.46 -18.07
C GLY A 72 0.16 -2.25 -18.38
N PRO A 73 0.50 -1.28 -19.25
CA PRO A 73 1.89 -0.86 -19.40
C PRO A 73 2.40 -0.24 -18.09
N ARG A 74 3.70 -0.43 -17.84
CA ARG A 74 4.44 0.19 -16.74
C ARG A 74 4.16 1.70 -16.69
N LEU A 75 4.00 2.22 -15.49
CA LEU A 75 3.89 3.66 -15.27
C LEU A 75 5.19 4.39 -15.64
N PRO A 76 5.09 5.62 -16.18
CA PRO A 76 6.24 6.51 -16.23
C PRO A 76 6.81 6.75 -14.82
N ASP A 77 8.11 7.00 -14.75
CA ASP A 77 8.77 7.36 -13.50
C ASP A 77 8.05 8.56 -12.84
N ALA A 78 7.82 8.46 -11.53
CA ALA A 78 7.12 9.47 -10.75
C ALA A 78 5.68 9.78 -11.23
N ALA A 79 5.00 8.84 -11.89
CA ALA A 79 3.56 8.93 -12.10
C ALA A 79 2.78 8.53 -10.81
N PRO A 80 1.68 9.21 -10.49
CA PRO A 80 0.87 8.90 -9.31
C PRO A 80 0.06 7.62 -9.50
N PHE A 81 -0.08 6.84 -8.44
CA PHE A 81 -0.91 5.64 -8.41
C PHE A 81 -1.73 5.55 -7.14
N ALA A 82 -2.65 4.58 -7.12
CA ALA A 82 -3.42 4.20 -5.95
C ALA A 82 -3.34 2.70 -5.66
N VAL A 83 -3.53 2.35 -4.39
CA VAL A 83 -3.54 0.97 -3.91
C VAL A 83 -4.84 0.68 -3.16
N PHE A 84 -5.65 -0.25 -3.67
CA PHE A 84 -6.89 -0.68 -3.05
C PHE A 84 -6.75 -2.13 -2.60
N LEU A 85 -6.95 -2.40 -1.33
CA LEU A 85 -6.73 -3.71 -0.72
C LEU A 85 -7.97 -4.15 0.05
N THR A 86 -8.23 -5.46 0.00
CA THR A 86 -9.15 -6.15 0.90
C THR A 86 -8.36 -7.15 1.72
N LEU A 87 -8.25 -6.90 3.02
CA LEU A 87 -7.63 -7.76 4.01
C LEU A 87 -8.71 -8.61 4.66
N GLN A 88 -8.68 -9.90 4.35
CA GLN A 88 -9.52 -10.87 5.01
C GLN A 88 -8.78 -11.44 6.22
N TYR A 89 -9.42 -11.40 7.38
CA TYR A 89 -8.83 -11.87 8.63
C TYR A 89 -9.65 -13.03 9.22
N PRO A 90 -9.01 -13.95 9.97
CA PRO A 90 -9.72 -15.06 10.58
C PRO A 90 -10.83 -14.59 11.50
N GLY A 91 -12.05 -15.13 11.38
CA GLY A 91 -13.21 -14.70 12.17
C GLY A 91 -13.06 -14.85 13.70
N THR A 92 -12.06 -15.62 14.16
CA THR A 92 -11.67 -15.74 15.57
C THR A 92 -10.78 -14.60 16.06
N LYS A 93 -10.35 -13.70 15.17
CA LYS A 93 -9.48 -12.55 15.45
C LYS A 93 -10.24 -11.25 15.20
N THR A 94 -9.79 -10.18 15.84
CA THR A 94 -10.21 -8.81 15.55
C THR A 94 -9.10 -8.10 14.79
N ALA A 95 -9.42 -7.52 13.63
CA ALA A 95 -8.50 -6.63 12.92
C ALA A 95 -8.83 -5.17 13.25
N ALA A 96 -7.93 -4.48 13.94
CA ALA A 96 -8.00 -3.04 14.10
C ALA A 96 -7.42 -2.36 12.85
N ALA A 97 -8.11 -1.32 12.37
CA ALA A 97 -7.66 -0.43 11.30
C ALA A 97 -6.53 0.50 11.81
N ASP A 98 -5.40 -0.09 12.17
CA ASP A 98 -4.22 0.58 12.71
C ASP A 98 -3.32 1.14 11.58
N PRO A 99 -2.84 2.40 11.67
CA PRO A 99 -1.92 2.97 10.67
C PRO A 99 -0.69 2.13 10.35
N GLU A 100 -0.09 1.42 11.31
CA GLU A 100 1.09 0.59 11.04
C GLU A 100 0.75 -0.62 10.15
N LEU A 101 -0.36 -1.30 10.45
CA LEU A 101 -0.91 -2.36 9.60
C LEU A 101 -1.11 -1.86 8.17
N VAL A 102 -1.79 -0.73 8.03
CA VAL A 102 -2.12 -0.15 6.73
C VAL A 102 -0.87 0.21 5.94
N LYS A 103 0.09 0.87 6.60
CA LYS A 103 1.35 1.26 5.98
C LYS A 103 2.09 0.03 5.46
N ALA A 104 2.18 -1.03 6.28
CA ALA A 104 2.86 -2.25 5.88
C ALA A 104 2.18 -2.97 4.71
N LEU A 105 0.84 -2.98 4.66
CA LEU A 105 0.07 -3.55 3.54
C LEU A 105 0.32 -2.79 2.24
N ILE A 106 0.24 -1.46 2.29
CA ILE A 106 0.48 -0.61 1.12
C ILE A 106 1.93 -0.70 0.67
N ASP A 107 2.89 -0.65 1.59
CA ASP A 107 4.31 -0.77 1.26
C ASP A 107 4.64 -2.13 0.64
N GLY A 108 4.10 -3.22 1.20
CA GLY A 108 4.32 -4.57 0.69
C GLY A 108 3.71 -4.76 -0.69
N ALA A 109 2.48 -4.28 -0.90
CA ALA A 109 1.82 -4.31 -2.21
C ALA A 109 2.57 -3.45 -3.23
N THR A 110 2.97 -2.25 -2.86
CA THR A 110 3.75 -1.36 -3.72
C THR A 110 5.11 -1.97 -4.06
N ALA A 111 5.79 -2.60 -3.10
CA ALA A 111 7.05 -3.29 -3.34
C ALA A 111 6.88 -4.47 -4.30
N ALA A 112 5.77 -5.22 -4.24
CA ALA A 112 5.52 -6.40 -5.08
C ALA A 112 5.35 -6.08 -6.57
N PHE A 113 4.99 -4.84 -6.88
CA PHE A 113 4.84 -4.35 -8.24
C PHE A 113 6.01 -3.46 -8.71
N HIS A 114 7.13 -3.52 -7.98
CA HIS A 114 8.44 -3.06 -8.43
C HIS A 114 9.38 -4.24 -8.64
N ALA A 115 10.36 -4.10 -9.54
CA ALA A 115 11.53 -4.97 -9.55
C ALA A 115 12.79 -4.22 -9.09
N HIS A 116 13.75 -4.97 -8.55
CA HIS A 116 15.03 -4.42 -8.11
C HIS A 116 15.98 -4.25 -9.31
N GLY A 117 16.49 -3.04 -9.55
CA GLY A 117 17.37 -2.77 -10.70
C GLY A 117 18.84 -3.18 -10.53
N ASP A 118 19.42 -2.98 -9.34
CA ASP A 118 20.85 -3.25 -9.07
C ASP A 118 21.13 -4.75 -8.89
N ARG A 119 21.56 -5.40 -9.97
CA ARG A 119 21.85 -6.86 -9.97
C ARG A 119 23.09 -7.24 -9.16
N ALA A 120 24.03 -6.32 -8.97
CA ALA A 120 25.33 -6.64 -8.36
C ALA A 120 25.19 -6.93 -6.85
N GLY A 121 24.36 -6.15 -6.14
CA GLY A 121 24.09 -6.34 -4.71
C GLY A 121 22.99 -7.36 -4.40
N LEU A 122 22.33 -7.89 -5.43
CA LEU A 122 21.11 -8.69 -5.27
C LEU A 122 21.31 -10.00 -4.48
N PRO A 123 22.42 -10.77 -4.62
CA PRO A 123 22.60 -12.01 -3.86
C PRO A 123 22.57 -11.82 -2.34
N GLU A 124 23.25 -10.78 -1.82
CA GLU A 124 23.29 -10.48 -0.39
C GLU A 124 21.94 -9.94 0.12
N ILE A 125 21.26 -9.11 -0.68
CA ILE A 125 19.91 -8.63 -0.38
C ILE A 125 18.94 -9.82 -0.27
N ALA A 126 18.98 -10.71 -1.26
CA ALA A 126 18.10 -11.86 -1.31
C ALA A 126 18.35 -12.83 -0.15
N LEU A 127 19.61 -13.04 0.25
CA LEU A 127 19.98 -13.83 1.42
C LEU A 127 19.33 -13.30 2.70
N ARG A 128 19.39 -11.98 2.93
CA ARG A 128 18.82 -11.36 4.15
C ARG A 128 17.29 -11.34 4.14
N VAL A 129 16.68 -11.09 2.99
CA VAL A 129 15.21 -11.16 2.84
C VAL A 129 14.74 -12.59 3.08
N ALA A 130 15.39 -13.58 2.45
CA ALA A 130 15.11 -15.00 2.61
C ALA A 130 15.13 -15.45 4.08
N ALA A 131 16.13 -15.02 4.85
CA ALA A 131 16.23 -15.29 6.27
C ALA A 131 15.04 -14.71 7.08
N ASN A 132 14.51 -13.55 6.69
CA ASN A 132 13.39 -12.92 7.39
C ASN A 132 12.04 -13.59 7.13
N VAL A 133 11.83 -14.12 5.92
CA VAL A 133 10.54 -14.70 5.49
C VAL A 133 10.53 -16.22 5.44
N GLY A 134 11.65 -16.87 5.76
CA GLY A 134 11.77 -18.33 5.72
C GLY A 134 11.73 -18.91 4.31
N GLU A 135 12.43 -18.27 3.36
CA GLU A 135 12.46 -18.68 1.95
C GLU A 135 13.86 -19.04 1.45
N GLN A 136 13.93 -19.60 0.25
CA GLN A 136 15.21 -19.85 -0.41
C GLN A 136 15.78 -18.56 -1.04
N PRO A 137 17.06 -18.19 -0.79
CA PRO A 137 17.67 -17.00 -1.39
C PRO A 137 17.59 -16.94 -2.92
N LYS A 138 17.65 -18.11 -3.58
CA LYS A 138 17.51 -18.21 -5.05
C LYS A 138 16.12 -17.81 -5.52
N ALA A 139 15.06 -18.24 -4.83
CA ALA A 139 13.69 -17.87 -5.15
C ALA A 139 13.48 -16.36 -4.92
N ILE A 140 13.97 -15.83 -3.81
CA ILE A 140 13.93 -14.38 -3.53
C ILE A 140 14.68 -13.58 -4.59
N THR A 141 15.86 -14.04 -5.03
CA THR A 141 16.62 -13.40 -6.10
C THR A 141 15.79 -13.32 -7.39
N GLN A 142 15.11 -14.41 -7.76
CA GLN A 142 14.24 -14.45 -8.94
C GLN A 142 13.07 -13.49 -8.79
N MET A 143 12.35 -13.51 -7.66
CA MET A 143 11.20 -12.62 -7.41
C MET A 143 11.58 -11.15 -7.44
N LEU A 144 12.68 -10.77 -6.77
CA LEU A 144 13.19 -9.40 -6.78
C LEU A 144 13.67 -8.97 -8.19
N ALA A 145 14.05 -9.92 -9.03
CA ALA A 145 14.55 -9.64 -10.36
C ALA A 145 13.51 -9.62 -11.47
N ASP A 146 12.39 -10.31 -11.26
CA ASP A 146 11.34 -10.46 -12.23
C ASP A 146 10.60 -9.13 -12.46
N ASP A 147 10.78 -8.55 -13.64
CA ASP A 147 10.18 -7.28 -14.00
C ASP A 147 8.89 -7.41 -14.83
N ARG A 148 8.41 -8.64 -15.07
CA ARG A 148 7.18 -8.91 -15.84
C ARG A 148 5.97 -8.22 -15.24
N ASN A 149 5.87 -8.22 -13.91
CA ASN A 149 4.79 -7.58 -13.16
C ASN A 149 5.21 -6.22 -12.55
N ALA A 150 6.39 -5.69 -12.90
CA ALA A 150 6.91 -4.45 -12.32
C ALA A 150 6.26 -3.20 -12.95
N VAL A 151 4.94 -3.06 -12.77
CA VAL A 151 4.12 -1.98 -13.32
C VAL A 151 4.39 -0.62 -12.69
N LEU A 152 4.95 -0.59 -11.47
CA LEU A 152 5.35 0.64 -10.79
C LEU A 152 6.80 1.05 -11.09
N GLY A 153 7.57 0.16 -11.71
CA GLY A 153 8.90 0.46 -12.25
C GLY A 153 10.01 -0.46 -11.75
N VAL A 154 11.23 -0.15 -12.18
CA VAL A 154 12.45 -0.89 -11.81
C VAL A 154 13.45 0.11 -11.23
N PRO A 155 13.22 0.62 -10.01
CA PRO A 155 14.15 1.55 -9.39
C PRO A 155 15.53 0.90 -9.28
N ARG A 156 16.58 1.72 -9.37
CA ARG A 156 17.96 1.24 -9.18
C ARG A 156 18.08 0.41 -7.91
N ARG A 157 17.45 0.85 -6.81
CA ARG A 157 17.41 0.11 -5.54
C ARG A 157 16.02 0.15 -4.93
N LEU A 158 15.29 -0.96 -5.04
CA LEU A 158 14.10 -1.21 -4.23
C LEU A 158 14.46 -1.53 -2.77
N LEU A 159 15.63 -2.15 -2.56
CA LEU A 159 16.14 -2.51 -1.24
C LEU A 159 17.56 -1.99 -1.04
N TYR A 160 17.87 -1.64 0.20
CA TYR A 160 19.20 -1.27 0.66
C TYR A 160 19.65 -2.24 1.75
N LEU A 161 20.92 -2.61 1.75
CA LEU A 161 21.52 -3.30 2.91
C LEU A 161 21.56 -2.33 4.10
N ARG A 162 21.09 -2.77 5.27
CA ARG A 162 21.10 -1.96 6.48
C ARG A 162 21.35 -2.82 7.72
N GLY A 163 22.47 -2.59 8.40
CA GLY A 163 22.88 -3.41 9.54
C GLY A 163 22.95 -4.90 9.14
N THR A 164 22.26 -5.76 9.87
CA THR A 164 22.10 -7.19 9.57
C THR A 164 20.93 -7.52 8.64
N GLY A 165 20.10 -6.53 8.30
CA GLY A 165 18.90 -6.70 7.50
C GLY A 165 18.93 -5.89 6.20
N VAL A 166 17.72 -5.56 5.75
CA VAL A 166 17.46 -4.71 4.59
C VAL A 166 16.47 -3.60 4.95
N GLN A 167 16.51 -2.53 4.19
CA GLN A 167 15.50 -1.48 4.20
C GLN A 167 14.80 -1.45 2.85
N TRP A 168 13.46 -1.50 2.86
CA TRP A 168 12.63 -1.35 1.68
C TRP A 168 12.44 0.12 1.34
N MET A 169 12.39 0.43 0.04
CA MET A 169 12.13 1.75 -0.51
C MET A 169 11.10 1.64 -1.64
N PRO A 170 9.84 1.30 -1.34
CA PRO A 170 8.83 0.97 -2.36
C PRO A 170 8.35 2.18 -3.17
N GLY A 171 8.88 3.39 -3.01
CA GLY A 171 8.39 4.56 -3.76
C GLY A 171 6.96 4.96 -3.37
N ASP A 172 6.55 4.67 -2.14
CA ASP A 172 5.22 4.95 -1.58
C ASP A 172 4.87 6.45 -1.57
N HIS A 173 5.86 7.35 -1.64
CA HIS A 173 5.63 8.77 -1.89
C HIS A 173 4.89 9.08 -3.20
N MET A 174 4.83 8.12 -4.14
CA MET A 174 4.06 8.21 -5.38
C MET A 174 2.64 7.61 -5.27
N CYS A 175 2.34 6.93 -4.16
CA CYS A 175 0.99 6.44 -3.85
C CYS A 175 0.16 7.61 -3.33
N MET A 176 -0.72 8.16 -4.17
CA MET A 176 -1.49 9.37 -3.83
C MET A 176 -2.87 9.08 -3.24
N ALA A 177 -3.31 7.83 -3.30
CA ALA A 177 -4.54 7.38 -2.69
C ALA A 177 -4.43 5.90 -2.36
N GLY A 178 -5.14 5.45 -1.33
CA GLY A 178 -5.31 4.03 -1.14
C GLY A 178 -6.46 3.72 -0.23
N GLN A 179 -6.90 2.47 -0.25
CA GLN A 179 -7.92 1.96 0.63
C GLN A 179 -7.54 0.60 1.16
N VAL A 180 -7.83 0.34 2.43
CA VAL A 180 -7.80 -1.01 3.01
C VAL A 180 -9.17 -1.30 3.61
N LEU A 181 -9.85 -2.28 3.04
CA LEU A 181 -11.07 -2.88 3.58
C LEU A 181 -10.67 -4.07 4.45
N CYS A 182 -11.12 -4.10 5.70
CA CYS A 182 -10.92 -5.26 6.57
C CYS A 182 -12.22 -6.05 6.69
N GLU A 183 -12.18 -7.34 6.38
CA GLU A 183 -13.34 -8.23 6.38
C GLU A 183 -13.05 -9.51 7.17
N ALA A 184 -13.99 -9.92 8.03
CA ALA A 184 -13.89 -11.22 8.68
C ALA A 184 -14.13 -12.33 7.64
N ALA A 185 -13.32 -13.38 7.70
CA ALA A 185 -13.46 -14.56 6.87
C ALA A 185 -13.77 -15.81 7.72
N THR A 186 -14.37 -16.81 7.08
CA THR A 186 -14.56 -18.14 7.67
C THR A 186 -13.27 -18.95 7.75
N ALA A 187 -12.25 -18.55 6.96
CA ALA A 187 -10.93 -19.18 6.96
C ALA A 187 -10.15 -18.86 8.25
N ASP A 188 -9.19 -19.70 8.57
CA ASP A 188 -8.30 -19.61 9.73
C ASP A 188 -6.99 -18.83 9.45
N THR A 189 -6.80 -18.38 8.21
CA THR A 189 -5.62 -17.66 7.74
C THR A 189 -5.99 -16.26 7.23
N TRP A 190 -5.00 -15.38 7.22
CA TRP A 190 -5.14 -14.05 6.63
C TRP A 190 -4.94 -14.15 5.11
N THR A 191 -5.77 -13.46 4.34
CA THR A 191 -5.61 -13.35 2.89
C THR A 191 -5.72 -11.90 2.46
N LEU A 192 -5.07 -11.58 1.35
CA LEU A 192 -5.07 -10.24 0.77
C LEU A 192 -5.48 -10.32 -0.69
N SER A 193 -6.40 -9.44 -1.08
CA SER A 193 -6.71 -9.17 -2.47
C SER A 193 -6.52 -7.68 -2.72
N GLY A 194 -6.27 -7.29 -3.96
CA GLY A 194 -6.11 -5.87 -4.25
C GLY A 194 -5.89 -5.51 -5.69
N GLU A 195 -5.93 -4.21 -5.93
CA GLU A 195 -5.72 -3.56 -7.22
C GLU A 195 -4.79 -2.37 -7.08
N ILE A 196 -3.95 -2.20 -8.10
CA ILE A 196 -3.09 -1.03 -8.27
C ILE A 196 -3.63 -0.25 -9.46
N LEU A 197 -3.92 1.03 -9.26
CA LEU A 197 -4.56 1.88 -10.28
C LEU A 197 -3.64 3.05 -10.63
N ALA A 198 -3.54 3.37 -11.93
CA ALA A 198 -2.98 4.65 -12.35
C ALA A 198 -3.95 5.77 -11.99
N LEU A 199 -3.43 6.91 -11.55
CA LEU A 199 -4.25 8.07 -11.22
C LEU A 199 -4.06 9.21 -12.21
N GLU A 200 -5.16 9.93 -12.43
CA GLU A 200 -5.16 11.24 -13.06
C GLU A 200 -5.75 12.28 -12.11
N PRO A 201 -5.27 13.53 -12.15
CA PRO A 201 -5.95 14.62 -11.46
C PRO A 201 -7.42 14.72 -11.93
N ARG A 202 -8.36 14.85 -11.00
CA ARG A 202 -9.74 15.21 -11.39
C ARG A 202 -9.71 16.62 -12.02
N PRO A 203 -10.32 16.84 -13.19
CA PRO A 203 -10.46 18.18 -13.74
C PRO A 203 -11.18 19.06 -12.71
N GLN A 204 -10.52 20.11 -12.24
CA GLN A 204 -11.22 21.12 -11.44
C GLN A 204 -12.18 21.85 -12.36
N ALA A 205 -13.48 21.75 -12.09
CA ALA A 205 -14.47 22.56 -12.80
C ALA A 205 -14.06 24.04 -12.71
N ALA A 206 -13.93 24.71 -13.85
CA ALA A 206 -13.43 26.06 -13.96
C ALA A 206 -14.23 27.01 -13.04
N ARG A 207 -13.63 27.40 -11.91
CA ARG A 207 -14.09 28.55 -11.12
C ARG A 207 -12.90 29.36 -10.66
N SER A 208 -12.90 30.61 -11.12
CA SER A 208 -12.08 31.78 -10.77
C SER A 208 -10.63 31.51 -10.37
N ARG A 209 -9.74 31.89 -11.29
CA ARG A 209 -8.30 32.11 -11.08
C ARG A 209 -8.00 32.73 -9.71
N ARG A 210 -7.54 31.91 -8.77
CA ARG A 210 -6.41 32.22 -7.88
C ARG A 210 -5.60 30.96 -7.66
N SER A 211 -4.38 31.03 -8.20
CA SER A 211 -3.17 30.26 -7.88
C SER A 211 -3.20 28.74 -7.95
N THR A 212 -2.50 28.27 -8.96
CA THR A 212 -2.08 26.93 -9.35
C THR A 212 -1.15 26.24 -8.31
N SER A 213 -1.24 24.90 -8.24
CA SER A 213 -0.19 23.93 -7.86
C SER A 213 0.02 23.51 -6.38
N CYS A 214 -0.31 22.24 -6.07
CA CYS A 214 0.58 21.30 -5.35
C CYS A 214 0.13 19.84 -5.57
N ARG A 215 1.10 18.92 -5.71
CA ARG A 215 0.93 17.47 -5.85
C ARG A 215 1.17 16.81 -4.48
N SER A 216 0.44 15.70 -4.25
CA SER A 216 0.65 14.72 -3.18
C SER A 216 0.01 15.01 -1.81
N LEU A 217 -1.31 14.90 -1.74
CA LEU A 217 -2.02 14.49 -0.52
C LEU A 217 -2.27 12.98 -0.64
N VAL A 218 -1.58 12.18 0.17
CA VAL A 218 -1.81 10.73 0.27
C VAL A 218 -2.93 10.50 1.27
N VAL A 219 -4.14 10.27 0.77
CA VAL A 219 -5.27 9.86 1.60
C VAL A 219 -5.30 8.34 1.61
N ILE A 220 -4.94 7.75 2.75
CA ILE A 220 -5.08 6.32 2.96
C ILE A 220 -6.35 6.09 3.76
N LEU A 221 -7.27 5.41 3.12
CA LEU A 221 -8.65 5.27 3.51
C LEU A 221 -8.83 3.91 4.18
N LEU A 222 -9.11 3.94 5.47
CA LEU A 222 -9.45 2.74 6.21
C LEU A 222 -10.96 2.53 6.18
N VAL A 223 -11.40 1.30 5.97
CA VAL A 223 -12.79 0.93 6.25
C VAL A 223 -12.79 -0.26 7.18
N SER A 224 -13.43 -0.07 8.33
CA SER A 224 -13.86 -1.17 9.17
C SER A 224 -15.27 -1.56 8.75
N ALA A 225 -15.44 -2.77 8.22
CA ALA A 225 -16.75 -3.39 8.19
C ALA A 225 -17.03 -3.89 9.62
N ILE A 226 -17.85 -3.13 10.36
CA ILE A 226 -18.37 -3.57 11.66
C ILE A 226 -19.36 -4.71 11.37
N SER A 227 -18.93 -5.95 11.58
CA SER A 227 -19.85 -7.03 11.88
C SER A 227 -19.99 -7.09 13.40
N SER A 228 -21.18 -6.74 13.87
CA SER A 228 -21.61 -6.55 15.25
C SER A 228 -20.94 -7.46 16.29
N CYS A 229 -20.18 -6.86 17.20
CA CYS A 229 -20.23 -7.20 18.63
C CYS A 229 -19.68 -6.03 19.47
N LEU A 230 -20.54 -5.55 20.34
CA LEU A 230 -20.37 -4.47 21.32
C LEU A 230 -19.24 -4.76 22.33
N LEU A 231 -18.36 -3.78 22.59
CA LEU A 231 -18.00 -3.20 23.90
C LEU A 231 -16.51 -2.81 24.08
N ALA A 232 -16.37 -1.56 24.51
CA ALA A 232 -15.46 -1.05 25.53
C ALA A 232 -14.02 -0.63 25.20
N VAL A 233 -13.67 0.48 25.88
CA VAL A 233 -12.36 1.12 26.10
C VAL A 233 -11.92 2.02 24.93
N GLY A 234 -11.88 3.35 25.05
CA GLY A 234 -11.59 4.17 26.22
C GLY A 234 -10.25 4.87 25.98
N SER A 235 -10.33 6.11 25.49
CA SER A 235 -9.39 7.22 25.67
C SER A 235 -7.92 6.91 25.98
N ALA A 236 -7.01 7.15 25.02
CA ALA A 236 -5.72 7.83 25.23
C ALA A 236 -4.92 7.91 23.92
N TRP A 237 -5.05 9.02 23.19
CA TRP A 237 -4.04 9.45 22.22
C TRP A 237 -3.38 10.71 22.78
N GLN A 238 -2.31 10.52 23.54
CA GLN A 238 -1.36 11.57 23.88
C GLN A 238 0.02 11.09 23.43
N LEU A 239 0.55 11.81 22.44
CA LEU A 239 1.95 12.17 22.20
C LEU A 239 2.98 11.05 22.40
N TRP A 240 3.61 10.59 21.32
CA TRP A 240 5.04 10.81 21.00
C TRP A 240 5.27 10.44 19.52
#